data_AF-A0A328XXA1-F1
#
_entry.id   AF-A0A328XXA1-F1
#
_cell.length_a   1.000
_cell.length_b   1.000
_cell.length_c   1.000
_cell.angle_alpha   90.00
_cell.angle_beta   90.00
_cell.angle_gamma   90.00
#
_symmetry.space_group_name_H-M   'P 1'
#
loop_
_entity.id
_entity.type
_entity.pdbx_description
1 polymer ?
#
loop_
_entity_poly.entity_id
_entity_poly.type
_entity_poly.pdbx_seq_one_letter_code
_entity_poly.pdbx_strand_id
1 'polypeptide(L)'
;MKQILLAVLLIALPTSVFTVVEIWMLPVQHSEMTSHKADPLGDLSGYESIVSDTRSLVDAGKLTEAELRVTDFETKWDKAESTLRPKAPSAWGNVDTAADHVFAALREKAPDTSKVDNVLAVLSTTLADPVQSGSAGGVRRVAGVAVTDANGHAIPCETMLQDVRRALSSGSISERDKAMTLQSKAIERCNADDDTHSDQFSAQALALAK
;
A
#
# COMPACT_ATOMS: atom_id res chain seq x y z
N MET A 1 4.52 -30.44 70.74
CA MET A 1 5.18 -31.12 69.60
C MET A 1 4.46 -32.44 69.31
N LYS A 2 3.44 -32.46 68.43
CA LYS A 2 2.87 -33.65 67.72
C LYS A 2 1.43 -33.50 67.20
N GLN A 3 0.83 -32.30 67.23
CA GLN A 3 -0.55 -32.11 66.72
C GLN A 3 -0.69 -30.92 65.76
N ILE A 4 0.41 -30.21 65.42
CA ILE A 4 0.41 -29.06 64.50
C ILE A 4 0.88 -29.47 63.09
N LEU A 5 0.66 -30.73 62.69
CA LEU A 5 1.09 -31.26 61.38
C LEU A 5 -0.07 -31.82 60.53
N LEU A 6 -1.33 -31.62 60.94
CA LEU A 6 -2.50 -32.19 60.26
C LEU A 6 -3.55 -31.15 59.80
N ALA A 7 -3.21 -29.86 59.82
CA ALA A 7 -4.14 -28.79 59.42
C ALA A 7 -3.58 -27.84 58.33
N VAL A 8 -2.59 -28.29 57.55
CA VAL A 8 -2.07 -27.57 56.36
C VAL A 8 -2.32 -28.35 55.06
N LEU A 9 -2.94 -29.54 55.12
CA LEU A 9 -3.20 -30.39 53.96
C LEU A 9 -4.66 -30.32 53.44
N LEU A 10 -5.47 -29.33 53.83
CA LEU A 10 -6.90 -29.30 53.47
C LEU A 10 -7.44 -27.93 53.05
N ILE A 11 -6.61 -27.08 52.44
CA ILE A 11 -7.06 -25.92 51.65
C ILE A 11 -6.09 -25.73 50.47
N ALA A 12 -6.00 -26.74 49.63
CA ALA A 12 -5.45 -26.60 48.29
C ALA A 12 -6.33 -27.48 47.41
N LEU A 13 -6.94 -26.87 46.38
CA LEU A 13 -7.92 -27.43 45.44
C LEU A 13 -9.36 -27.39 46.03
N PRO A 14 -10.24 -26.43 45.63
CA PRO A 14 -10.59 -26.20 44.23
C PRO A 14 -11.01 -24.74 43.91
N THR A 15 -10.07 -23.80 43.79
CA THR A 15 -10.36 -22.46 43.21
C THR A 15 -9.50 -22.11 42.00
N SER A 16 -8.56 -22.98 41.61
CA SER A 16 -7.70 -22.78 40.44
C SER A 16 -8.17 -23.52 39.17
N VAL A 17 -9.36 -24.14 39.17
CA VAL A 17 -9.92 -24.82 37.98
C VAL A 17 -10.97 -23.97 37.24
N PHE A 18 -11.47 -22.88 37.84
CA PHE A 18 -12.50 -22.03 37.21
C PHE A 18 -11.98 -20.75 36.54
N THR A 19 -10.66 -20.55 36.45
CA THR A 19 -10.08 -19.41 35.69
C THR A 19 -9.27 -19.84 34.47
N VAL A 20 -9.18 -21.14 34.17
CA VAL A 20 -8.42 -21.65 33.02
C VAL A 20 -9.33 -22.01 31.83
N VAL A 21 -10.64 -22.21 32.04
CA VAL A 21 -11.59 -22.55 30.96
C VAL A 21 -12.22 -21.32 30.29
N GLU A 22 -12.29 -20.15 30.95
CA GLU A 22 -12.78 -18.90 30.30
C GLU A 22 -11.73 -18.18 29.43
N ILE A 23 -10.45 -18.57 29.53
CA ILE A 23 -9.40 -17.98 28.68
C ILE A 23 -9.39 -18.57 27.26
N TRP A 24 -10.12 -19.67 27.01
CA TRP A 24 -10.19 -20.32 25.70
C TRP A 24 -11.44 -20.00 24.88
N MET A 25 -12.36 -19.14 25.38
CA MET A 25 -13.64 -18.85 24.70
C MET A 25 -13.96 -17.37 24.47
N LEU A 26 -13.04 -16.46 24.76
CA LEU A 26 -13.19 -15.04 24.42
C LEU A 26 -12.12 -14.66 23.40
N PRO A 27 -12.48 -14.26 22.16
CA PRO A 27 -11.57 -13.40 21.42
C PRO A 27 -11.44 -12.13 22.27
N VAL A 28 -10.28 -11.94 22.89
CA VAL A 28 -9.87 -10.62 23.34
C VAL A 28 -9.82 -9.80 22.06
N GLN A 29 -10.90 -9.07 21.77
CA GLN A 29 -10.84 -7.97 20.82
C GLN A 29 -9.84 -6.99 21.41
N HIS A 30 -8.58 -7.14 20.99
CA HIS A 30 -7.62 -6.07 21.00
C HIS A 30 -8.22 -5.03 20.05
N SER A 31 -9.03 -4.14 20.60
CA SER A 31 -9.24 -2.84 19.99
C SER A 31 -7.89 -2.13 20.08
N GLU A 32 -7.03 -2.44 19.12
CA GLU A 32 -5.94 -1.54 18.76
C GLU A 32 -6.63 -0.26 18.31
N MET A 33 -6.79 0.68 19.24
CA MET A 33 -7.10 2.06 18.91
C MET A 33 -5.81 2.63 18.32
N THR A 34 -5.54 2.26 17.06
CA THR A 34 -4.62 3.00 16.22
C THR A 34 -5.20 4.41 16.15
N SER A 35 -4.46 5.38 16.70
CA SER A 35 -4.70 6.78 16.39
C SER A 35 -4.42 6.93 14.90
N HIS A 36 -5.43 6.70 14.05
CA HIS A 36 -5.36 7.06 12.65
C HIS A 36 -5.20 8.58 12.62
N LYS A 37 -3.97 9.00 12.31
CA LYS A 37 -3.75 10.31 11.68
C LYS A 37 -4.86 10.47 10.64
N ALA A 38 -5.58 11.58 10.67
CA ALA A 38 -6.68 11.80 9.75
C ALA A 38 -6.20 11.56 8.31
N ASP A 39 -6.78 10.55 7.67
CA ASP A 39 -6.46 10.19 6.30
C ASP A 39 -6.78 11.39 5.40
N PRO A 40 -5.89 11.78 4.48
CA PRO A 40 -6.18 12.92 3.62
C PRO A 40 -7.36 12.67 2.66
N LEU A 41 -7.79 11.42 2.47
CA LEU A 41 -9.00 11.05 1.73
C LEU A 41 -10.25 10.98 2.63
N GLY A 42 -10.10 11.00 3.95
CA GLY A 42 -11.18 10.87 4.91
C GLY A 42 -11.49 9.42 5.29
N ASP A 43 -12.74 9.10 5.59
CA ASP A 43 -13.13 7.76 6.04
C ASP A 43 -13.13 6.76 4.88
N LEU A 44 -12.24 5.76 4.94
CA LEU A 44 -12.09 4.70 3.95
C LEU A 44 -12.66 3.34 4.41
N SER A 45 -13.24 3.24 5.60
CA SER A 45 -13.72 1.97 6.19
C SER A 45 -14.69 1.18 5.30
N GLY A 46 -15.52 1.90 4.55
CA GLY A 46 -16.45 1.29 3.61
C GLY A 46 -15.78 0.70 2.36
N TYR A 47 -14.57 1.12 2.01
CA TYR A 47 -13.76 0.52 0.94
C TYR A 47 -13.00 -0.70 1.48
N GLU A 48 -12.42 -0.59 2.68
CA GLU A 48 -11.74 -1.69 3.38
C GLU A 48 -12.67 -2.90 3.59
N SER A 49 -13.93 -2.65 3.96
CA SER A 49 -14.94 -3.70 4.11
C SER A 49 -15.19 -4.45 2.80
N ILE A 50 -15.29 -3.74 1.67
CA ILE A 50 -15.47 -4.36 0.35
C ILE A 50 -14.25 -5.22 -0.01
N VAL A 51 -13.03 -4.75 0.26
CA VAL A 51 -11.80 -5.51 0.02
C VAL A 51 -11.74 -6.78 0.88
N SER A 52 -12.12 -6.70 2.16
CA SER A 52 -12.19 -7.85 3.06
C SER A 52 -13.22 -8.89 2.61
N ASP A 53 -14.40 -8.44 2.17
CA ASP A 53 -15.43 -9.32 1.60
C ASP A 53 -14.94 -10.00 0.32
N THR A 54 -14.33 -9.24 -0.60
CA THR A 54 -13.76 -9.77 -1.85
C THR A 54 -12.72 -10.85 -1.56
N ARG A 55 -11.82 -10.61 -0.60
CA ARG A 55 -10.83 -11.61 -0.17
C ARG A 55 -11.49 -12.88 0.36
N SER A 56 -12.51 -12.76 1.20
CA SER A 56 -13.26 -13.90 1.73
C SER A 56 -13.94 -14.72 0.62
N LEU A 57 -14.40 -14.07 -0.45
CA LEU A 57 -14.96 -14.73 -1.63
C LEU A 57 -13.89 -15.45 -2.45
N VAL A 58 -12.70 -14.86 -2.61
CA VAL A 58 -11.55 -15.50 -3.26
C VAL A 58 -11.09 -16.74 -2.49
N ASP A 59 -10.95 -16.63 -1.17
CA ASP A 59 -10.60 -17.75 -0.27
C ASP A 59 -11.62 -18.90 -0.36
N ALA A 60 -12.89 -18.58 -0.60
CA ALA A 60 -13.96 -19.56 -0.81
C ALA A 60 -14.05 -20.10 -2.25
N GLY A 61 -13.16 -19.68 -3.16
CA GLY A 61 -13.16 -20.05 -4.58
C GLY A 61 -14.29 -19.43 -5.41
N LYS A 62 -14.95 -18.40 -4.89
CA LYS A 62 -16.14 -17.75 -5.48
C LYS A 62 -15.75 -16.54 -6.33
N LEU A 63 -14.94 -16.78 -7.36
CA LEU A 63 -14.33 -15.70 -8.17
C LEU A 63 -15.35 -14.79 -8.87
N THR A 64 -16.47 -15.33 -9.36
CA THR A 64 -17.55 -14.50 -9.96
C THR A 64 -18.22 -13.60 -8.92
N GLU A 65 -18.42 -14.08 -7.69
CA GLU A 65 -18.96 -13.24 -6.61
C GLU A 65 -17.94 -12.18 -6.17
N ALA A 66 -16.65 -12.54 -6.14
CA ALA A 66 -15.56 -11.62 -5.85
C ALA A 66 -15.47 -10.49 -6.90
N GLU A 67 -15.63 -10.81 -8.19
CA GLU A 67 -15.69 -9.82 -9.27
C GLU A 67 -16.88 -8.86 -9.13
N LEU A 68 -18.05 -9.37 -8.76
CA LEU A 68 -19.20 -8.50 -8.47
C LEU A 68 -18.92 -7.59 -7.29
N ARG A 69 -18.34 -8.13 -6.21
CA ARG A 69 -18.03 -7.37 -5.00
C ARG A 69 -16.98 -6.29 -5.25
N VAL A 70 -15.97 -6.57 -6.07
CA VAL A 70 -14.97 -5.56 -6.45
C VAL A 70 -15.56 -4.49 -7.40
N THR A 71 -16.60 -4.82 -8.17
CA THR A 71 -17.32 -3.84 -8.99
C THR A 71 -18.14 -2.85 -8.14
N ASP A 72 -18.61 -3.28 -6.96
CA ASP A 72 -19.20 -2.35 -5.97
C ASP A 72 -18.16 -1.32 -5.49
N PHE A 73 -16.90 -1.74 -5.31
CA PHE A 73 -15.80 -0.85 -4.96
C PHE A 73 -15.63 0.22 -6.05
N GLU A 74 -15.42 -0.20 -7.30
CA GLU A 74 -15.21 0.67 -8.47
C GLU A 74 -16.34 1.71 -8.57
N THR A 75 -17.60 1.24 -8.54
CA THR A 75 -18.77 2.11 -8.60
C THR A 75 -18.80 3.16 -7.49
N LYS A 76 -18.40 2.79 -6.26
CA LYS A 76 -18.37 3.70 -5.11
C LYS A 76 -17.17 4.66 -5.18
N TRP A 77 -16.04 4.20 -5.66
CA TRP A 77 -14.81 4.97 -5.81
C TRP A 77 -14.97 6.06 -6.88
N ASP A 78 -15.49 5.70 -8.06
CA ASP A 78 -15.75 6.63 -9.17
C ASP A 78 -16.74 7.73 -8.80
N LYS A 79 -17.83 7.36 -8.09
CA LYS A 79 -18.81 8.35 -7.59
C LYS A 79 -18.18 9.36 -6.63
N ALA A 80 -17.12 8.96 -5.92
CA ALA A 80 -16.43 9.81 -4.97
C ALA A 80 -15.25 10.58 -5.60
N GLU A 81 -14.84 10.26 -6.84
CA GLU A 81 -13.65 10.83 -7.50
C GLU A 81 -13.61 12.36 -7.41
N SER A 82 -14.68 13.02 -7.86
CA SER A 82 -14.77 14.49 -7.87
C SER A 82 -14.59 15.16 -6.50
N THR A 83 -14.78 14.40 -5.42
CA THR A 83 -14.61 14.86 -4.04
C THR A 83 -13.28 14.42 -3.44
N LEU A 84 -12.80 13.21 -3.76
CA LEU A 84 -11.59 12.63 -3.17
C LEU A 84 -10.33 13.09 -3.89
N ARG A 85 -10.31 13.03 -5.23
CA ARG A 85 -9.13 13.32 -6.05
C ARG A 85 -8.58 14.72 -5.83
N PRO A 86 -9.38 15.81 -5.76
CA PRO A 86 -8.84 17.14 -5.51
C PRO A 86 -8.31 17.35 -4.08
N LYS A 87 -8.75 16.56 -3.09
CA LYS A 87 -8.31 16.69 -1.69
C LYS A 87 -6.90 16.16 -1.49
N ALA A 88 -6.58 15.05 -2.13
CA ALA A 88 -5.30 14.38 -2.00
C ALA A 88 -4.95 13.62 -3.29
N PRO A 89 -4.51 14.31 -4.36
CA PRO A 89 -4.31 13.70 -5.67
C PRO A 89 -3.41 12.46 -5.65
N SER A 90 -2.26 12.55 -4.97
CA SER A 90 -1.31 11.44 -4.87
C SER A 90 -1.88 10.25 -4.08
N ALA A 91 -2.51 10.51 -2.93
CA ALA A 91 -3.10 9.44 -2.11
C ALA A 91 -4.27 8.76 -2.84
N TRP A 92 -5.09 9.55 -3.54
CA TRP A 92 -6.15 9.05 -4.40
C TRP A 92 -5.57 8.15 -5.50
N GLY A 93 -4.54 8.61 -6.22
CA GLY A 93 -3.90 7.85 -7.30
C GLY A 93 -3.25 6.55 -6.84
N ASN A 94 -2.69 6.51 -5.62
CA ASN A 94 -2.16 5.28 -5.03
C ASN A 94 -3.24 4.22 -4.83
N VAL A 95 -4.38 4.60 -4.25
CA VAL A 95 -5.51 3.69 -4.03
C VAL A 95 -6.12 3.27 -5.37
N ASP A 96 -6.29 4.22 -6.29
CA ASP A 96 -6.83 4.00 -7.64
C ASP A 96 -6.01 2.96 -8.42
N THR A 97 -4.69 3.14 -8.48
CA THR A 97 -3.76 2.19 -9.11
C THR A 97 -3.83 0.80 -8.47
N ALA A 98 -3.88 0.73 -7.14
CA ALA A 98 -3.98 -0.54 -6.43
C ALA A 98 -5.31 -1.24 -6.70
N ALA A 99 -6.42 -0.50 -6.78
CA ALA A 99 -7.74 -1.02 -7.10
C ALA A 99 -7.81 -1.55 -8.55
N ASP A 100 -7.22 -0.82 -9.51
CA ASP A 100 -7.11 -1.25 -10.91
C ASP A 100 -6.40 -2.59 -11.06
N HIS A 101 -5.35 -2.84 -10.28
CA HIS A 101 -4.67 -4.13 -10.27
C HIS A 101 -5.57 -5.28 -9.78
N VAL A 102 -6.45 -5.02 -8.81
CA VAL A 102 -7.45 -6.00 -8.36
C VAL A 102 -8.49 -6.25 -9.45
N PHE A 103 -9.04 -5.18 -10.05
CA PHE A 103 -10.02 -5.32 -11.14
C PHE A 103 -9.44 -6.10 -12.31
N ALA A 104 -8.21 -5.76 -12.72
CA ALA A 104 -7.52 -6.44 -13.81
C ALA A 104 -7.33 -7.94 -13.51
N ALA A 105 -6.89 -8.29 -12.29
CA ALA A 105 -6.66 -9.69 -11.91
C ALA A 105 -7.97 -10.51 -11.89
N LEU A 106 -9.06 -9.96 -11.32
CA LEU A 106 -10.35 -10.66 -11.24
C LEU A 106 -11.08 -10.78 -12.58
N ARG A 107 -10.84 -9.85 -13.51
CA ARG A 107 -11.48 -9.83 -14.84
C ARG A 107 -10.70 -10.60 -15.92
N GLU A 108 -9.62 -11.27 -15.55
CA GLU A 108 -8.95 -12.20 -16.46
C GLU A 108 -9.90 -13.35 -16.85
N LYS A 109 -9.72 -13.88 -18.07
CA LYS A 109 -10.54 -15.01 -18.55
C LYS A 109 -10.48 -16.23 -17.61
N ALA A 110 -9.35 -16.41 -16.93
CA ALA A 110 -9.15 -17.42 -15.91
C ALA A 110 -8.33 -16.79 -14.77
N PRO A 111 -8.98 -16.15 -13.77
CA PRO A 111 -8.29 -15.44 -12.70
C PRO A 111 -7.42 -16.40 -11.88
N ASP A 112 -6.16 -16.01 -11.67
CA ASP A 112 -5.23 -16.69 -10.79
C ASP A 112 -5.47 -16.22 -9.34
N THR A 113 -5.87 -17.13 -8.45
CA THR A 113 -6.17 -16.80 -7.05
C THR A 113 -4.97 -16.24 -6.30
N SER A 114 -3.76 -16.76 -6.55
CA SER A 114 -2.54 -16.25 -5.92
C SER A 114 -2.22 -14.84 -6.40
N LYS A 115 -2.45 -14.54 -7.68
CA LYS A 115 -2.31 -13.18 -8.20
C LYS A 115 -3.32 -12.24 -7.55
N VAL A 116 -4.60 -12.65 -7.48
CA VAL A 116 -5.69 -11.89 -6.87
C VAL A 116 -5.40 -11.61 -5.38
N ASP A 117 -4.93 -12.60 -4.63
CA ASP A 117 -4.58 -12.44 -3.21
C ASP A 117 -3.46 -11.42 -2.99
N ASN A 118 -2.44 -11.44 -3.86
CA ASN A 118 -1.33 -10.49 -3.78
C ASN A 118 -1.81 -9.05 -4.02
N VAL A 119 -2.62 -8.82 -5.05
CA VAL A 119 -3.12 -7.46 -5.36
C VAL A 119 -4.15 -6.98 -4.33
N LEU A 120 -4.98 -7.87 -3.76
CA LEU A 120 -5.87 -7.55 -2.64
C LEU A 120 -5.10 -7.17 -1.37
N ALA A 121 -3.99 -7.85 -1.08
CA ALA A 121 -3.13 -7.51 0.04
C ALA A 121 -2.49 -6.12 -0.14
N VAL A 122 -2.03 -5.81 -1.36
CA VAL A 122 -1.52 -4.47 -1.71
C VAL A 122 -2.61 -3.41 -1.50
N LEU A 123 -3.80 -3.59 -2.09
CA LEU A 123 -4.91 -2.65 -1.93
C LEU A 123 -5.32 -2.46 -0.46
N SER A 124 -5.41 -3.53 0.32
CA SER A 124 -5.71 -3.45 1.75
C SER A 124 -4.66 -2.63 2.52
N THR A 125 -3.38 -2.79 2.19
CA THR A 125 -2.30 -2.03 2.82
C THR A 125 -2.34 -0.57 2.37
N THR A 126 -2.67 -0.31 1.10
CA THR A 126 -2.81 1.06 0.58
C THR A 126 -4.02 1.77 1.16
N LEU A 127 -5.14 1.10 1.41
CA LEU A 127 -6.30 1.72 2.07
C LEU A 127 -6.01 2.11 3.52
N ALA A 128 -5.20 1.31 4.23
CA ALA A 128 -4.80 1.60 5.62
C ALA A 128 -3.78 2.76 5.74
N ASP A 129 -3.04 3.04 4.66
CA ASP A 129 -2.12 4.17 4.55
C ASP A 129 -2.06 4.68 3.09
N PRO A 130 -3.04 5.43 2.59
CA PRO A 130 -3.14 5.86 1.18
C PRO A 130 -2.02 6.79 0.75
N VAL A 131 -1.40 7.45 1.72
CA VAL A 131 -0.24 8.31 1.49
C VAL A 131 1.02 7.48 1.32
N GLN A 132 0.92 6.13 1.40
CA GLN A 132 1.98 5.16 1.62
C GLN A 132 3.33 5.79 1.45
N SER A 133 3.92 6.03 2.62
CA SER A 133 5.26 6.50 2.75
C SER A 133 6.25 5.42 2.32
N GLY A 134 6.28 5.12 1.02
CA GLY A 134 7.01 3.99 0.47
C GLY A 134 6.45 2.64 0.92
N SER A 135 6.25 1.75 -0.04
CA SER A 135 6.41 0.32 0.22
C SER A 135 7.70 0.11 1.04
N ALA A 136 7.74 -0.93 1.87
CA ALA A 136 8.90 -1.36 2.68
C ALA A 136 10.14 -1.80 1.85
N GLY A 137 10.47 -1.06 0.79
CA GLY A 137 11.68 -1.14 0.01
C GLY A 137 12.39 0.19 0.13
N GLY A 138 13.47 0.21 0.91
CA GLY A 138 14.38 1.36 0.93
C GLY A 138 14.82 1.76 -0.48
N VAL A 139 15.35 2.98 -0.62
CA VAL A 139 15.84 3.62 -1.85
C VAL A 139 15.79 2.74 -3.12
N ARG A 140 14.66 2.77 -3.83
CA ARG A 140 14.54 2.22 -5.18
C ARG A 140 15.47 3.01 -6.09
N ARG A 141 16.29 2.29 -6.86
CA ARG A 141 17.23 2.89 -7.81
C ARG A 141 16.93 2.46 -9.23
N VAL A 142 17.03 3.39 -10.17
CA VAL A 142 17.02 3.14 -11.61
C VAL A 142 18.36 3.62 -12.17
N ALA A 143 19.09 2.76 -12.87
CA ALA A 143 20.43 3.08 -13.37
C ALA A 143 21.40 3.64 -12.30
N GLY A 144 21.26 3.20 -11.04
CA GLY A 144 22.05 3.69 -9.91
C GLY A 144 21.56 5.00 -9.27
N VAL A 145 20.61 5.70 -9.90
CA VAL A 145 20.00 6.94 -9.39
C VAL A 145 18.81 6.59 -8.49
N ALA A 146 18.75 7.20 -7.31
CA ALA A 146 17.60 7.06 -6.41
C ALA A 146 16.36 7.70 -7.04
N VAL A 147 15.29 6.92 -7.16
CA VAL A 147 13.96 7.41 -7.60
C VAL A 147 12.96 7.45 -6.45
N THR A 148 13.38 7.00 -5.27
CA THR A 148 12.63 7.17 -4.03
C THR A 148 13.51 7.81 -2.96
N ASP A 149 12.89 8.42 -1.96
CA ASP A 149 13.55 8.96 -0.78
C ASP A 149 14.05 7.85 0.16
N ALA A 150 14.68 8.26 1.27
CA ALA A 150 15.21 7.35 2.29
C ALA A 150 14.12 6.49 2.96
N ASN A 151 12.88 6.95 2.94
CA ASN A 151 11.73 6.27 3.49
C ASN A 151 10.98 5.43 2.42
N GLY A 152 11.45 5.43 1.17
CA GLY A 152 10.84 4.68 0.07
C GLY A 152 9.76 5.43 -0.71
N HIS A 153 9.48 6.70 -0.40
CA HIS A 153 8.53 7.50 -1.19
C HIS A 153 9.08 7.81 -2.56
N ALA A 154 8.27 7.69 -3.61
CA ALA A 154 8.65 8.18 -4.92
C ALA A 154 9.01 9.68 -4.86
N ILE A 155 10.11 10.04 -5.50
CA ILE A 155 10.51 11.44 -5.65
C ILE A 155 9.56 12.06 -6.69
N PRO A 156 8.95 13.23 -6.45
CA PRO A 156 8.07 13.86 -7.44
C PRO A 156 8.76 14.10 -8.77
N CYS A 157 8.07 13.86 -9.89
CA CYS A 157 8.67 13.90 -11.23
C CYS A 157 9.30 15.28 -11.54
N GLU A 158 8.74 16.38 -11.02
CA GLU A 158 9.30 17.72 -11.19
C GLU A 158 10.66 17.88 -10.51
N THR A 159 10.87 17.20 -9.37
CA THR A 159 12.12 17.23 -8.62
C THR A 159 13.22 16.53 -9.43
N MET A 160 12.93 15.34 -9.94
CA MET A 160 13.84 14.60 -10.83
C MET A 160 14.17 15.40 -12.10
N LEU A 161 13.17 16.03 -12.71
CA LEU A 161 13.36 16.90 -13.87
C LEU A 161 14.22 18.14 -13.56
N GLN A 162 14.12 18.70 -12.34
CA GLN A 162 15.01 19.78 -11.90
C GLN A 162 16.45 19.30 -11.74
N ASP A 163 16.67 18.10 -11.20
CA ASP A 163 18.01 17.49 -11.12
C ASP A 163 18.61 17.28 -12.52
N VAL A 164 17.82 16.78 -13.48
CA VAL A 164 18.25 16.63 -14.88
C VAL A 164 18.64 17.99 -15.48
N ARG A 165 17.82 19.03 -15.29
CA ARG A 165 18.13 20.40 -15.75
C ARG A 165 19.44 20.92 -15.13
N ARG A 166 19.66 20.66 -13.85
CA ARG A 166 20.88 21.06 -13.13
C ARG A 166 22.12 20.33 -13.64
N ALA A 167 22.02 19.03 -13.92
CA ALA A 167 23.11 18.24 -14.50
C ALA A 167 23.44 18.71 -15.93
N LEU A 168 22.42 19.05 -16.73
CA LEU A 168 22.59 19.61 -18.07
C LEU A 168 23.22 21.00 -18.05
N SER A 169 22.87 21.86 -17.09
CA SER A 169 23.39 23.23 -16.99
C SER A 169 24.80 23.30 -16.41
N SER A 170 25.14 22.42 -15.47
CA SER A 170 26.49 22.30 -14.88
C SER A 170 27.54 21.73 -15.85
N GLY A 171 27.11 21.13 -16.96
CA GLY A 171 28.01 20.53 -17.94
C GLY A 171 28.55 19.15 -17.54
N SER A 172 28.01 18.54 -16.49
CA SER A 172 28.42 17.23 -15.99
C SER A 172 28.02 16.06 -16.90
N ILE A 173 27.15 16.29 -17.89
CA ILE A 173 26.66 15.25 -18.80
C ILE A 173 27.49 15.22 -20.08
N SER A 174 28.19 14.11 -20.33
CA SER A 174 29.00 13.93 -21.55
C SER A 174 28.17 13.70 -22.82
N GLU A 175 27.00 13.06 -22.71
CA GLU A 175 26.09 12.77 -23.84
C GLU A 175 24.88 13.73 -23.83
N ARG A 176 25.14 15.02 -24.06
CA ARG A 176 24.14 16.09 -23.85
C ARG A 176 22.86 15.91 -24.69
N ASP A 177 22.98 15.57 -25.97
CA ASP A 177 21.82 15.42 -26.88
C ASP A 177 20.91 14.25 -26.45
N LYS A 178 21.51 13.16 -25.99
CA LYS A 178 20.78 12.01 -25.46
C LYS A 178 20.07 12.35 -24.16
N ALA A 179 20.73 13.07 -23.26
CA ALA A 179 20.11 13.55 -22.03
C ALA A 179 18.95 14.53 -22.29
N MET A 180 19.06 15.42 -23.28
CA MET A 180 17.96 16.30 -23.68
C MET A 180 16.78 15.51 -24.27
N THR A 181 17.06 14.46 -25.05
CA THR A 181 16.01 13.57 -25.57
C THR A 181 15.28 12.84 -24.45
N LEU A 182 16.02 12.32 -23.47
CA LEU A 182 15.45 11.67 -22.29
C LEU A 182 14.65 12.67 -21.44
N GLN A 183 15.14 13.89 -21.27
CA GLN A 183 14.43 14.96 -20.58
C GLN A 183 13.08 15.27 -21.24
N SER A 184 13.01 15.40 -22.57
CA SER A 184 11.76 15.64 -23.26
C SER A 184 10.75 14.51 -23.04
N LYS A 185 11.20 13.25 -23.09
CA LYS A 185 10.36 12.08 -22.79
C LYS A 185 9.89 12.07 -21.34
N ALA A 186 10.77 12.41 -20.40
CA ALA A 186 10.42 12.51 -18.98
C ALA A 186 9.36 13.59 -18.74
N ILE A 187 9.46 14.75 -19.40
CA ILE A 187 8.46 15.82 -19.33
C ILE A 187 7.12 15.35 -19.89
N GLU A 188 7.13 14.67 -21.04
CA GLU A 188 5.90 14.14 -21.65
C GLU A 188 5.18 13.17 -20.71
N ARG A 189 5.93 12.26 -20.06
CA ARG A 189 5.36 11.30 -19.09
C ARG A 189 4.89 11.96 -17.79
N CYS A 190 5.66 12.90 -17.24
CA CYS A 190 5.30 13.67 -16.04
C CYS A 190 4.02 14.49 -16.29
N ASN A 191 3.89 15.14 -17.45
CA ASN A 191 2.65 15.84 -17.82
C ASN A 191 1.44 14.90 -18.00
N ALA A 192 1.69 13.62 -18.29
CA ALA A 192 0.67 12.59 -18.41
C ALA A 192 0.38 11.85 -17.09
N ASP A 193 0.94 12.33 -15.96
CA ASP A 193 0.84 11.68 -14.63
C ASP A 193 1.44 10.26 -14.61
N ASP A 194 2.29 9.91 -15.58
CA ASP A 194 3.01 8.63 -15.68
C ASP A 194 4.39 8.77 -15.03
N ASP A 195 4.39 8.94 -13.70
CA ASP A 195 5.59 9.16 -12.89
C ASP A 195 6.59 8.01 -13.02
N THR A 196 6.11 6.77 -13.12
CA THR A 196 6.97 5.59 -13.22
C THR A 196 7.88 5.65 -14.45
N HIS A 197 7.34 6.00 -15.62
CA HIS A 197 8.17 6.13 -16.82
C HIS A 197 8.93 7.45 -16.85
N SER A 198 8.40 8.53 -16.27
CA SER A 198 9.12 9.79 -16.12
C SER A 198 10.41 9.62 -15.31
N ASP A 199 10.32 8.92 -14.17
CA ASP A 199 11.45 8.60 -13.30
C ASP A 199 12.49 7.76 -14.01
N GLN A 200 12.06 6.78 -14.81
CA GLN A 200 12.99 5.96 -15.58
C GLN A 200 13.79 6.79 -16.58
N PHE A 201 13.14 7.70 -17.31
CA PHE A 201 13.84 8.58 -18.26
C PHE A 201 14.74 9.59 -17.55
N SER A 202 14.28 10.18 -16.44
CA SER A 202 15.07 11.12 -15.65
C SER A 202 16.31 10.46 -15.03
N ALA A 203 16.15 9.25 -14.47
CA ALA A 203 17.26 8.47 -13.93
C ALA A 203 18.27 8.06 -15.01
N GLN A 204 17.81 7.67 -16.20
CA GLN A 204 18.70 7.40 -17.34
C GLN A 204 19.46 8.64 -17.77
N ALA A 205 18.84 9.82 -17.77
CA ALA A 205 19.52 11.07 -18.11
C ALA A 205 20.58 11.44 -17.06
N LEU A 206 20.26 11.29 -15.78
CA LEU A 206 21.19 11.54 -14.67
C LEU A 206 22.34 10.54 -14.63
N ALA A 207 22.13 9.30 -15.03
CA ALA A 207 23.20 8.30 -15.14
C ALA A 207 24.24 8.63 -16.23
N LEU A 208 23.95 9.58 -17.13
CA LEU A 208 24.92 10.11 -18.10
C LEU A 208 25.82 11.20 -17.52
N ALA A 209 25.56 11.65 -16.28
CA ALA A 209 26.45 12.56 -15.57
C ALA A 209 27.71 11.80 -15.11
N LYS A 210 28.87 12.42 -15.30
CA LYS A 210 30.18 11.90 -14.86
C LYS A 210 30.85 12.87 -13.90
#